data_AF-A0A0B5NC34-F1
#
_entry.id   AF-A0A0B5NC34-F1
#
_cell.length_a   1.000
_cell.length_b   1.000
_cell.length_c   1.000
_cell.angle_alpha   90.00
_cell.angle_beta   90.00
_cell.angle_gamma   90.00
#
_symmetry.space_group_name_H-M   'P 1'
#
loop_
_entity.id
_entity.type
_entity.pdbx_description
1 polymer ?
#
loop_
_entity_poly.entity_id
_entity_poly.type
_entity_poly.pdbx_seq_one_letter_code
_entity_poly.pdbx_strand_id
1 'polypeptide(L)'
;MKIAKTEVIRRVEELAKTNYKVEWLMKGVDGDFNKLTEPQQIMLANALGIKRVSIVNKKFTKYDGTSLTETEFLSMIDSLCERNYKVAQLIKHNNNDYYQVEKHQRELINDALEVKVSIRKAVSYENIV
;
A
#
# COMPACT_ATOMS: atom_id res chain seq x y z
N MET A 1 6.27 -7.01 17.07
CA MET A 1 4.85 -7.39 17.35
C MET A 1 3.92 -6.35 16.74
N LYS A 2 2.86 -6.77 16.02
CA LYS A 2 1.88 -5.84 15.43
C LYS A 2 1.07 -5.13 16.50
N ILE A 3 0.76 -3.85 16.25
CA ILE A 3 -0.02 -2.98 17.12
C ILE A 3 -1.20 -2.45 16.32
N ALA A 4 -2.38 -2.42 16.96
CA ALA A 4 -3.56 -1.81 16.38
C ALA A 4 -3.36 -0.29 16.23
N LYS A 5 -3.82 0.29 15.13
CA LYS A 5 -3.74 1.74 14.89
C LYS A 5 -4.42 2.55 16.01
N THR A 6 -5.53 2.06 16.55
CA THR A 6 -6.23 2.68 17.68
C THR A 6 -5.36 2.80 18.92
N GLU A 7 -4.54 1.78 19.19
CA GLU A 7 -3.59 1.80 20.31
C GLU A 7 -2.44 2.80 20.04
N VAL A 8 -1.99 2.94 18.79
CA VAL A 8 -1.01 3.99 18.43
C VAL A 8 -1.58 5.38 18.68
N ILE A 9 -2.81 5.64 18.23
CA ILE A 9 -3.49 6.92 18.43
C ILE A 9 -3.60 7.24 19.92
N ARG A 10 -4.07 6.28 20.73
CA ARG A 10 -4.16 6.43 22.18
C ARG A 10 -2.82 6.79 22.82
N ARG A 11 -1.72 6.13 22.41
CA ARG A 11 -0.38 6.44 22.92
C ARG A 11 0.12 7.82 22.49
N VAL A 12 -0.22 8.26 21.29
CA VAL A 12 0.09 9.62 20.82
C VAL A 12 -0.66 10.66 21.64
N GLU A 13 -1.94 10.43 21.94
CA GLU A 13 -2.74 11.30 22.81
C GLU A 13 -2.17 11.39 24.23
N GLU A 14 -1.72 10.27 24.81
CA GLU A 14 -1.03 10.29 26.10
C GLU A 14 0.31 11.04 26.04
N LEU A 15 1.09 10.86 24.97
CA LEU A 15 2.35 11.58 24.78
C LEU A 15 2.13 13.09 24.59
N ALA A 16 1.02 13.49 23.97
CA ALA A 16 0.66 14.91 23.79
C ALA A 16 0.47 15.64 25.13
N LYS A 17 0.12 14.94 26.21
CA LYS A 17 -0.03 15.54 27.55
C LYS A 17 1.29 15.95 28.19
N THR A 18 2.39 15.32 27.79
CA THR A 18 3.72 15.53 28.40
C THR A 18 4.74 16.10 27.44
N ASN A 19 4.45 16.11 26.13
CA ASN A 19 5.36 16.59 25.10
C ASN A 19 4.71 17.70 24.25
N TYR A 20 5.19 18.94 24.45
CA TYR A 20 4.65 20.14 23.78
C TYR A 20 4.67 20.02 22.24
N LYS A 21 5.69 19.36 21.67
CA LYS A 21 5.83 19.23 20.21
C LYS A 21 4.73 18.33 19.65
N VAL A 22 4.42 17.25 20.36
CA VAL A 22 3.33 16.34 20.00
C VAL A 22 1.99 17.03 20.18
N GLU A 23 1.80 17.76 21.29
CA GLU A 23 0.61 18.56 21.54
C GLU A 23 0.34 19.57 20.41
N TRP A 24 1.37 20.33 20.02
CA TRP A 24 1.26 21.34 18.97
C TRP A 24 0.90 20.73 17.62
N LEU A 25 1.51 19.60 17.26
CA LEU A 25 1.19 18.88 16.02
C LEU A 25 -0.25 18.38 16.02
N MET A 26 -0.72 17.81 17.13
CA MET A 26 -2.10 17.31 17.25
C MET A 26 -3.11 18.46 17.24
N LYS A 27 -2.82 19.60 17.87
CA LYS A 27 -3.64 20.82 17.79
C LYS A 27 -3.77 21.33 16.36
N GLY A 28 -2.71 21.27 15.56
CA GLY A 28 -2.73 21.66 14.15
C GLY A 28 -3.62 20.79 13.25
N VAL A 29 -4.11 19.66 13.76
CA VAL A 29 -5.00 18.73 13.04
C VAL A 29 -6.30 18.44 13.80
N ASP A 30 -6.70 19.32 14.70
CA ASP A 30 -7.91 19.18 15.55
C ASP A 30 -7.94 17.87 16.37
N GLY A 31 -6.77 17.36 16.74
CA GLY A 31 -6.63 16.08 17.45
C GLY A 31 -6.79 14.83 16.57
N ASP A 32 -7.04 14.97 15.26
CA ASP A 32 -7.17 13.81 14.36
C ASP A 32 -5.82 13.37 13.80
N PHE A 33 -5.25 12.31 14.40
CA PHE A 33 -4.00 11.70 13.96
C PHE A 33 -3.97 11.37 12.46
N ASN A 34 -5.12 11.06 11.84
CA ASN A 34 -5.17 10.66 10.43
C ASN A 34 -4.92 11.81 9.46
N LYS A 35 -5.16 13.05 9.91
CA LYS A 35 -4.90 14.26 9.13
C LYS A 35 -3.42 14.65 9.14
N LEU A 36 -2.60 14.06 10.02
CA LEU A 36 -1.17 14.27 10.01
C LEU A 36 -0.56 13.75 8.71
N THR A 37 0.45 14.47 8.22
CA THR A 37 1.26 14.01 7.09
C THR A 37 1.98 12.71 7.43
N GLU A 38 2.31 11.90 6.43
CA GLU A 38 3.03 10.64 6.64
C GLU A 38 4.35 10.83 7.42
N PRO A 39 5.20 11.84 7.12
CA PRO A 39 6.40 12.09 7.92
C PRO A 39 6.11 12.39 9.40
N GLN A 40 5.04 13.13 9.70
CA GLN A 40 4.63 13.41 11.08
C GLN A 40 4.15 12.13 11.77
N GLN A 41 3.33 11.30 11.11
CA GLN A 41 2.90 10.01 11.66
C GLN A 41 4.09 9.09 11.96
N ILE A 42 5.09 9.05 11.08
CA ILE A 42 6.32 8.28 11.27
C ILE A 42 7.11 8.81 12.47
N MET A 43 7.30 10.13 12.55
CA MET A 43 8.02 10.75 13.68
C MET A 43 7.35 10.44 15.02
N LEU A 44 6.03 10.55 15.10
CA LEU A 44 5.28 10.25 16.33
C LEU A 44 5.31 8.75 16.67
N ALA A 45 5.16 7.88 15.68
CA ALA A 45 5.29 6.44 15.90
C ALA A 45 6.70 6.09 16.42
N ASN A 46 7.75 6.65 15.83
CA ASN A 46 9.13 6.42 16.25
C ASN A 46 9.37 6.91 17.69
N ALA A 47 8.80 8.05 18.08
CA ALA A 47 8.89 8.56 19.46
C ALA A 47 8.25 7.61 20.49
N LEU A 48 7.34 6.74 20.05
CA LEU A 48 6.70 5.70 20.86
C LEU A 48 7.38 4.33 20.77
N GLY A 49 8.52 4.22 20.07
CA GLY A 49 9.16 2.93 19.79
C GLY A 49 8.35 2.07 18.81
N ILE A 50 7.58 2.70 17.92
CA ILE A 50 6.69 2.03 16.97
C ILE A 50 7.15 2.34 15.55
N LYS A 51 7.35 1.28 14.76
CA LYS A 51 7.60 1.37 13.33
C LYS A 51 6.27 1.41 12.57
N ARG A 52 6.07 2.45 11.76
CA ARG A 52 4.99 2.49 10.74
C ARG A 52 5.48 1.78 9.48
N VAL A 53 4.75 0.76 9.05
CA VAL A 53 5.11 -0.06 7.89
C VAL A 53 4.04 0.09 6.82
N SER A 54 4.47 0.48 5.61
CA SER A 54 3.60 0.53 4.44
C SER A 54 3.48 -0.88 3.85
N ILE A 55 2.24 -1.36 3.73
CA ILE A 55 1.90 -2.67 3.17
C ILE A 55 1.20 -2.45 1.83
N VAL A 56 1.57 -3.23 0.82
CA VAL A 56 0.83 -3.30 -0.45
C VAL A 56 0.15 -4.66 -0.53
N ASN A 57 -1.17 -4.67 -0.34
CA ASN A 57 -1.98 -5.87 -0.49
C ASN A 57 -2.40 -6.00 -1.95
N LYS A 58 -1.98 -7.08 -2.60
CA LYS A 58 -2.32 -7.40 -3.98
C LYS A 58 -3.25 -8.60 -3.99
N LYS A 59 -4.34 -8.52 -4.75
CA LYS A 59 -5.26 -9.63 -5.00
C LYS A 59 -5.51 -9.75 -6.48
N PHE A 60 -5.48 -10.98 -6.97
CA PHE A 60 -5.70 -11.34 -8.37
C PHE A 60 -6.79 -12.41 -8.39
N THR A 61 -7.87 -12.15 -9.11
CA THR A 61 -9.02 -13.06 -9.15
C THR A 61 -9.52 -13.13 -10.56
N LYS A 62 -9.54 -14.31 -11.18
CA LYS A 62 -10.18 -14.51 -12.47
C LYS A 62 -11.67 -14.18 -12.37
N TYR A 63 -12.28 -13.84 -13.50
CA TYR A 63 -13.72 -13.53 -13.53
C TYR A 63 -14.60 -14.73 -13.13
N ASP A 64 -14.09 -15.96 -13.27
CA ASP A 64 -14.73 -17.17 -12.75
C ASP A 64 -14.68 -17.31 -11.21
N GLY A 65 -13.98 -16.41 -10.51
CA GLY A 65 -13.81 -16.41 -9.05
C GLY A 65 -12.53 -17.08 -8.55
N THR A 66 -11.74 -17.72 -9.42
CA THR A 66 -10.48 -18.36 -9.06
C THR A 66 -9.46 -17.34 -8.56
N SER A 67 -8.89 -17.57 -7.37
CA SER A 67 -7.81 -16.74 -6.84
C SER A 67 -6.46 -17.15 -7.44
N LEU A 68 -5.65 -16.16 -7.80
CA LEU A 68 -4.30 -16.36 -8.32
C LEU A 68 -3.26 -15.81 -7.35
N THR A 69 -2.13 -16.48 -7.30
CA THR A 69 -0.88 -15.93 -6.74
C THR A 69 -0.33 -14.83 -7.65
N GLU A 70 0.56 -14.00 -7.09
CA GLU A 70 1.24 -12.97 -7.87
C GLU A 70 2.08 -13.60 -9.00
N THR A 71 2.78 -14.70 -8.72
CA THR A 71 3.59 -15.42 -9.70
C THR A 71 2.74 -15.93 -10.87
N GLU A 72 1.61 -16.58 -10.60
CA GLU A 72 0.71 -17.07 -11.65
C GLU A 72 0.19 -15.94 -12.53
N PHE A 73 -0.20 -14.82 -11.91
CA PHE A 73 -0.67 -13.65 -12.64
C PHE A 73 0.42 -13.04 -13.53
N LEU A 74 1.65 -12.91 -13.04
CA LEU A 74 2.77 -12.40 -13.85
C LEU A 74 3.12 -13.35 -15.01
N SER A 75 3.11 -14.67 -14.79
CA SER A 75 3.29 -15.65 -15.88
C SER A 75 2.20 -15.57 -16.95
N MET A 76 0.96 -15.24 -16.57
CA MET A 76 -0.12 -14.99 -17.53
C MET A 76 0.14 -13.74 -18.37
N ILE A 77 0.72 -12.69 -17.78
CA ILE A 77 1.15 -11.49 -18.51
C ILE A 77 2.27 -11.85 -19.50
N ASP A 78 3.28 -12.61 -19.08
CA ASP A 78 4.38 -13.03 -19.96
C ASP A 78 3.83 -13.82 -21.16
N SER A 79 2.93 -14.77 -20.91
CA SER A 79 2.24 -15.53 -21.97
C SER A 79 1.40 -14.63 -22.89
N LEU A 80 0.83 -13.54 -22.37
CA LEU A 80 0.09 -12.56 -23.17
C LEU A 80 1.04 -11.71 -24.03
N CYS A 81 2.22 -11.35 -23.54
CA CYS A 81 3.22 -10.60 -24.29
C CYS A 81 3.67 -11.35 -25.55
N GLU A 82 3.77 -12.69 -25.50
CA GLU A 82 4.14 -13.51 -26.66
C GLU A 82 3.14 -13.41 -27.83
N ARG A 83 1.86 -13.19 -27.52
CA ARG A 83 0.77 -13.16 -28.51
C ARG A 83 0.17 -11.77 -28.74
N ASN A 84 0.54 -10.79 -27.92
CA ASN A 84 0.02 -9.42 -27.99
C ASN A 84 1.17 -8.40 -27.96
N TYR A 85 1.58 -7.96 -29.15
CA TYR A 85 2.66 -7.01 -29.34
C TYR A 85 2.45 -5.68 -28.59
N LYS A 86 1.21 -5.18 -28.51
CA LYS A 86 0.92 -3.92 -27.82
C LYS A 86 1.19 -4.04 -26.32
N VAL A 87 0.77 -5.15 -25.71
CA VAL A 87 1.05 -5.45 -24.30
C VAL A 87 2.54 -5.64 -24.06
N ALA A 88 3.22 -6.38 -24.96
CA ALA A 88 4.66 -6.58 -24.87
C ALA A 88 5.44 -5.26 -24.92
N GLN A 89 5.13 -4.38 -25.86
CA GLN A 89 5.73 -3.05 -25.91
C GLN A 89 5.45 -2.26 -24.64
N LEU A 90 4.20 -2.25 -24.19
CA LEU A 90 3.79 -1.50 -23.00
C LEU A 90 4.60 -1.93 -21.76
N ILE A 91 4.71 -3.23 -21.51
CA ILE A 91 5.47 -3.78 -20.39
C ILE A 91 6.97 -3.45 -20.53
N LYS A 92 7.53 -3.56 -21.74
CA LYS A 92 8.93 -3.23 -22.03
C LYS A 92 9.26 -1.75 -21.76
N HIS A 93 8.38 -0.82 -22.12
CA HIS A 93 8.58 0.61 -21.84
C HIS A 93 8.52 0.93 -20.33
N ASN A 94 7.94 0.02 -19.53
CA ASN A 94 7.80 0.15 -18.08
C ASN A 94 8.75 -0.81 -17.34
N ASN A 95 9.99 -0.94 -17.84
CA ASN A 95 11.07 -1.72 -17.23
C ASN A 95 10.74 -3.21 -17.00
N ASN A 96 9.90 -3.79 -17.86
CA ASN A 96 9.37 -5.15 -17.69
C ASN A 96 8.62 -5.37 -16.36
N ASP A 97 8.06 -4.30 -15.81
CA ASP A 97 7.34 -4.32 -14.53
C ASP A 97 5.89 -3.87 -14.74
N TYR A 98 4.97 -4.83 -14.62
CA TYR A 98 3.54 -4.55 -14.68
C TYR A 98 3.11 -3.45 -13.70
N TYR A 99 3.71 -3.35 -12.51
CA TYR A 99 3.33 -2.35 -11.51
C TYR A 99 3.76 -0.93 -11.87
N GLN A 100 4.66 -0.76 -12.83
CA GLN A 100 5.08 0.55 -13.35
C GLN A 100 4.16 1.06 -14.46
N VAL A 101 3.43 0.16 -15.13
CA VAL A 101 2.42 0.53 -16.15
C VAL A 101 1.31 1.38 -15.54
N GLU A 102 0.85 2.42 -16.24
CA GLU A 102 -0.21 3.28 -15.75
C GLU A 102 -1.53 2.54 -15.51
N LYS A 103 -2.31 2.98 -14.52
CA LYS A 103 -3.51 2.28 -14.04
C LYS A 103 -4.49 1.92 -15.16
N HIS A 104 -4.83 2.88 -16.01
CA HIS A 104 -5.82 2.67 -17.08
C HIS A 104 -5.31 1.67 -18.14
N GLN A 105 -4.00 1.61 -18.38
CA GLN A 105 -3.41 0.66 -19.31
C GLN A 105 -3.31 -0.74 -18.69
N ARG A 106 -3.07 -0.84 -17.38
CA ARG A 106 -3.15 -2.10 -16.64
C ARG A 106 -4.55 -2.70 -16.70
N GLU A 107 -5.60 -1.87 -16.62
CA GLU A 107 -6.99 -2.34 -16.76
C GLU A 107 -7.20 -3.04 -18.10
N LEU A 108 -6.65 -2.52 -19.21
CA LEU A 108 -6.71 -3.19 -20.51
C LEU A 108 -5.98 -4.55 -20.53
N ILE A 109 -4.83 -4.66 -19.85
CA ILE A 109 -4.09 -5.93 -19.72
C ILE A 109 -4.92 -6.93 -18.90
N ASN A 110 -5.49 -6.46 -17.79
CA ASN A 110 -6.30 -7.25 -16.87
C ASN A 110 -7.55 -7.81 -17.54
N ASP A 111 -8.23 -6.99 -18.33
CA ASP A 111 -9.42 -7.38 -19.08
C ASP A 111 -9.06 -8.40 -20.17
N ALA A 112 -7.92 -8.23 -20.85
CA ALA A 112 -7.42 -9.22 -21.83
C ALA A 112 -7.04 -10.57 -21.19
N LEU A 113 -6.79 -10.59 -19.88
CA LEU A 113 -6.52 -11.80 -19.10
C LEU A 113 -7.76 -12.32 -18.36
N GLU A 114 -8.89 -11.59 -18.40
CA GLU A 114 -10.09 -11.86 -17.61
C GLU A 114 -9.79 -11.96 -16.10
N VAL A 115 -8.88 -11.11 -15.62
CA VAL A 115 -8.46 -11.06 -14.21
C VAL A 115 -8.84 -9.71 -13.60
N LYS A 116 -9.56 -9.76 -12.49
CA LYS A 116 -9.75 -8.62 -11.59
C LYS A 116 -8.52 -8.46 -10.70
N VAL A 117 -7.85 -7.32 -10.82
CA VAL A 117 -6.69 -6.97 -9.97
C VAL A 117 -7.07 -5.90 -8.96
N SER A 118 -6.78 -6.14 -7.69
CA SER A 118 -6.97 -5.18 -6.60
C SER A 118 -5.64 -4.95 -5.88
N ILE A 119 -5.09 -3.75 -6.04
CA ILE A 119 -3.90 -3.30 -5.31
C ILE A 119 -4.34 -2.27 -4.28
N ARG A 120 -4.17 -2.58 -2.99
CA ARG A 120 -4.53 -1.70 -1.88
C ARG A 120 -3.30 -1.40 -1.04
N LYS A 121 -2.98 -0.11 -0.92
CA LYS A 121 -2.01 0.36 0.06
C LYS A 121 -2.67 0.34 1.44
N ALA A 122 -1.99 -0.24 2.41
CA ALA A 122 -2.38 -0.30 3.80
C ALA A 122 -1.18 0.11 4.67
N VAL A 123 -1.44 0.35 5.95
CA VAL A 123 -0.42 0.70 6.93
C VAL A 123 -0.58 -0.23 8.12
N SER A 124 0.53 -0.83 8.56
CA SER A 124 0.62 -1.48 9.87
C SER A 124 1.56 -0.72 10.80
N TYR A 125 1.41 -1.01 12.09
CA TYR A 125 2.27 -0.48 13.14
C TYR A 125 2.86 -1.65 13.90
N GLU A 126 4.15 -1.58 14.21
CA GLU A 126 4.89 -2.68 14.83
C GLU A 126 5.80 -2.13 15.93
N ASN A 127 5.86 -2.78 17.09
CA ASN A 127 6.84 -2.41 18.11
C ASN A 127 8.25 -2.65 17.57
N ILE A 128 9.12 -1.67 17.78
CA ILE A 128 10.58 -1.80 17.67
C ILE A 128 11.00 -2.51 18.96
N VAL A 129 11.46 -3.76 18.84
CA VAL A 129 12.03 -4.54 19.96
C VAL A 129 13.40 -3.98 20.30
#